data_AF-A0AAD6UMR2-F1
#
_entry.id   AF-A0AAD6UMR2-F1
#
_cell.length_a   1.000
_cell.length_b   1.000
_cell.length_c   1.000
_cell.angle_alpha   90.00
_cell.angle_beta   90.00
_cell.angle_gamma   90.00
#
_symmetry.space_group_name_H-M   'P 1'
#
loop_
_entity.id
_entity.type
_entity.pdbx_description
1 polymer ?
#
loop_
_entity_poly.entity_id
_entity_poly.type
_entity_poly.pdbx_seq_one_letter_code
_entity_poly.pdbx_strand_id
1 'polypeptide(L)'
;DPLLYYGAVDGDLPNVSSAATESLRDAVIRFQQPHRNFLWERLSDLIAKIARYDVSSIAWEQLKEPVTLEEYHGLPLDLLEEVAHAAVAVQQILDALHSFLGRKPSTAFSLDPNHSFLYMLEACRSRSELRFYFSSLQLRLVRANKHILSYLQSIRTLYTGEEPSEYLSSVDSTISEVREVFGKEPPTKELYRLMVRKDY
;
A
#
# COMPACT_ATOMS: atom_id res chain seq x y z
N ASP A 1 -8.38 21.52 -12.25
CA ASP A 1 -8.88 20.17 -11.96
C ASP A 1 -7.72 19.18 -12.09
N PRO A 2 -7.40 18.36 -11.07
CA PRO A 2 -6.35 17.34 -11.16
C PRO A 2 -6.57 16.29 -12.25
N LEU A 3 -7.80 16.12 -12.75
CA LEU A 3 -8.11 15.18 -13.82
C LEU A 3 -7.77 15.68 -15.23
N LEU A 4 -7.37 16.95 -15.40
CA LEU A 4 -6.91 17.46 -16.71
C LEU A 4 -5.72 16.64 -17.24
N TYR A 5 -4.81 16.23 -16.34
CA TYR A 5 -3.67 15.37 -16.66
C TYR A 5 -4.09 13.96 -17.13
N TYR A 6 -5.32 13.56 -16.84
CA TYR A 6 -5.90 12.27 -17.19
C TYR A 6 -6.88 12.38 -18.36
N GLY A 7 -6.95 13.52 -19.06
CA GLY A 7 -7.80 13.71 -20.24
C GLY A 7 -9.22 14.18 -19.95
N ALA A 8 -9.48 14.76 -18.77
CA ALA A 8 -10.79 15.36 -18.48
C ALA A 8 -11.05 16.60 -19.33
N VAL A 9 -12.29 16.76 -19.80
CA VAL A 9 -12.80 17.91 -20.55
C VAL A 9 -13.95 18.51 -19.75
N ASP A 10 -13.90 19.82 -19.48
CA ASP A 10 -14.87 20.53 -18.64
C ASP A 10 -15.08 19.91 -17.25
N GLY A 11 -14.04 19.23 -16.75
CA GLY A 11 -14.02 18.59 -15.44
C GLY A 11 -14.41 17.10 -15.45
N ASP A 12 -14.98 16.59 -16.54
CA ASP A 12 -15.40 15.19 -16.63
C ASP A 12 -14.53 14.35 -17.58
N LEU A 13 -14.34 13.08 -17.24
CA LEU A 13 -13.72 12.12 -18.16
C LEU A 13 -14.73 11.68 -19.23
N PRO A 14 -14.30 11.59 -20.50
CA PRO A 14 -15.22 11.26 -21.59
C PRO A 14 -15.76 9.84 -21.45
N ASN A 15 -17.05 9.65 -21.73
CA ASN A 15 -17.76 8.36 -21.65
C ASN A 15 -17.78 7.71 -20.24
N VAL A 16 -17.57 8.50 -19.19
CA VAL A 16 -17.66 8.07 -17.79
C VAL A 16 -18.78 8.85 -17.10
N SER A 17 -19.45 8.24 -16.11
CA SER A 17 -20.44 8.96 -15.31
C SER A 17 -19.75 9.99 -14.41
N SER A 18 -20.40 11.14 -14.18
CA SER A 18 -19.84 12.19 -13.31
C SER A 18 -19.52 11.68 -11.90
N ALA A 19 -20.32 10.74 -11.36
CA ALA A 19 -20.04 10.11 -10.07
C ALA A 19 -18.73 9.29 -10.06
N ALA A 20 -18.43 8.57 -11.14
CA ALA A 20 -17.17 7.83 -11.26
C ALA A 20 -15.99 8.77 -11.49
N THR A 21 -16.18 9.84 -12.26
CA THR A 21 -15.19 10.93 -12.40
C THR A 21 -14.89 11.55 -11.03
N GLU A 22 -15.91 11.91 -10.24
CA GLU A 22 -15.74 12.48 -8.90
C GLU A 22 -14.96 11.53 -7.98
N SER A 23 -15.32 10.25 -7.96
CA SER A 23 -14.60 9.25 -7.17
C SER A 23 -13.12 9.14 -7.54
N LEU A 24 -12.80 9.19 -8.83
CA LEU A 24 -11.41 9.23 -9.29
C LEU A 24 -10.72 10.55 -8.91
N ARG A 25 -11.40 11.68 -9.05
CA ARG A 25 -10.89 13.01 -8.67
C ARG A 25 -10.47 13.00 -7.21
N ASP A 26 -11.33 12.51 -6.33
CA ASP A 26 -11.06 12.42 -4.90
C ASP A 26 -9.86 11.50 -4.59
N ALA A 27 -9.77 10.36 -5.29
CA ALA A 27 -8.63 9.45 -5.15
C ALA A 27 -7.31 10.11 -5.58
N VAL A 28 -7.29 10.82 -6.70
CA VAL A 28 -6.12 11.55 -7.21
C VAL A 28 -5.72 12.67 -6.24
N ILE A 29 -6.69 13.46 -5.78
CA ILE A 29 -6.47 14.53 -4.80
C ILE A 29 -5.87 13.96 -3.51
N ARG A 30 -6.48 12.90 -2.96
CA ARG A 30 -6.02 12.25 -1.73
C ARG A 30 -4.61 11.68 -1.85
N PHE A 31 -4.25 11.17 -3.03
CA PHE A 31 -2.93 10.58 -3.27
C PHE A 31 -1.84 11.63 -3.53
N GLN A 32 -2.11 12.64 -4.36
CA GLN A 32 -1.07 13.51 -4.94
C GLN A 32 -1.00 14.91 -4.32
N GLN A 33 -2.10 15.44 -3.78
CA GLN A 33 -2.13 16.82 -3.30
C GLN A 33 -1.77 16.94 -1.82
N PRO A 34 -1.13 18.06 -1.42
CA PRO A 34 -0.91 18.40 -0.02
C PRO A 34 -2.24 18.67 0.70
N HIS A 35 -2.46 18.00 1.82
CA HIS A 35 -3.66 18.17 2.63
C HIS A 35 -3.35 18.91 3.93
N ARG A 36 -4.14 19.94 4.24
CA ARG A 36 -4.01 20.69 5.51
C ARG A 36 -4.53 19.92 6.72
N ASN A 37 -5.43 18.97 6.50
CA ASN A 37 -6.19 18.29 7.54
C ASN A 37 -5.75 16.83 7.78
N PHE A 38 -4.74 16.34 7.07
CA PHE A 38 -4.21 14.98 7.26
C PHE A 38 -2.83 15.03 7.88
N LEU A 39 -2.39 13.90 8.43
CA LEU A 39 -1.07 13.72 9.05
C LEU A 39 0.09 13.78 8.03
N TRP A 40 -0.21 13.97 6.74
CA TRP A 40 0.77 13.97 5.65
C TRP A 40 0.50 15.06 4.62
N GLU A 41 1.58 15.58 4.04
CA GLU A 41 1.52 16.36 2.81
C GLU A 41 1.31 15.42 1.62
N ARG A 42 2.16 14.41 1.44
CA ARG A 42 2.00 13.40 0.39
C ARG A 42 1.89 12.01 0.98
N LEU A 43 0.90 11.25 0.52
CA LEU A 43 0.66 9.91 1.04
C LEU A 43 1.84 8.97 0.74
N SER A 44 2.51 9.15 -0.39
CA SER A 44 3.73 8.42 -0.75
C SER A 44 4.85 8.59 0.28
N ASP A 45 4.97 9.79 0.85
CA ASP A 45 6.05 10.13 1.78
C ASP A 45 5.75 9.53 3.15
N LEU A 46 4.47 9.53 3.55
CA LEU A 46 4.02 8.82 4.74
C LEU A 46 4.24 7.30 4.61
N ILE A 47 3.90 6.70 3.46
CA ILE A 47 4.17 5.29 3.19
C ILE A 47 5.67 4.99 3.28
N ALA A 48 6.51 5.85 2.68
CA ALA A 48 7.96 5.71 2.73
C ALA A 48 8.52 5.85 4.16
N LYS A 49 7.94 6.77 4.97
CA LYS A 49 8.26 6.91 6.39
C LYS A 49 7.92 5.64 7.15
N ILE A 50 6.69 5.14 7.01
CA ILE A 50 6.22 3.92 7.69
C ILE A 50 7.09 2.72 7.32
N ALA A 51 7.43 2.57 6.04
CA ALA A 51 8.26 1.47 5.54
C ALA A 51 9.71 1.49 6.07
N ARG A 52 10.18 2.62 6.62
CA ARG A 52 11.54 2.77 7.16
C ARG A 52 11.63 2.53 8.67
N TYR A 53 10.50 2.41 9.38
CA TYR A 53 10.57 2.06 10.80
C TYR A 53 11.24 0.71 10.97
N ASP A 54 12.32 0.69 11.76
CA ASP A 54 12.96 -0.54 12.17
C ASP A 54 12.09 -1.24 13.22
N VAL A 55 11.37 -2.26 12.77
CA VAL A 55 10.44 -3.07 13.57
C VAL A 55 11.12 -3.73 14.77
N SER A 56 12.43 -3.95 14.72
CA SER A 56 13.17 -4.52 15.85
C SER A 56 13.36 -3.52 17.00
N SER A 57 13.44 -2.23 16.66
CA SER A 57 13.70 -1.10 17.57
C SER A 57 12.44 -0.50 18.20
N ILE A 58 11.25 -0.88 17.73
CA ILE A 58 9.98 -0.34 18.25
C ILE A 58 9.79 -0.71 19.72
N ALA A 59 9.55 0.31 20.54
CA ALA A 59 9.13 0.14 21.92
C ALA A 59 7.64 -0.20 21.97
N TRP A 60 7.34 -1.50 21.92
CA TRP A 60 5.96 -2.01 22.03
C TRP A 60 5.37 -1.65 23.40
N GLU A 61 4.21 -1.00 23.39
CA GLU A 61 3.49 -0.69 24.62
C GLU A 61 2.95 -1.98 25.24
N GLN A 62 2.90 -2.02 26.57
CA GLN A 62 2.26 -3.10 27.30
C GLN A 62 0.91 -2.62 27.81
N LEU A 63 -0.13 -3.33 27.41
CA LEU A 63 -1.52 -3.04 27.73
C LEU A 63 -2.01 -4.12 28.70
N LYS A 64 -2.91 -3.76 29.61
CA LYS A 64 -3.59 -4.73 30.48
C LYS A 64 -5.09 -4.59 30.30
N GLU A 65 -5.74 -5.69 29.96
CA GLU A 65 -7.20 -5.70 29.89
C GLU A 65 -7.78 -5.53 31.31
N PRO A 66 -8.66 -4.53 31.55
CA PRO A 66 -9.11 -4.20 32.90
C PRO A 66 -9.85 -5.32 33.64
N VAL A 67 -10.50 -6.22 32.89
CA VAL A 67 -11.38 -7.26 33.44
C VAL A 67 -10.65 -8.57 33.65
N THR A 68 -9.93 -9.05 32.62
CA THR A 68 -9.24 -10.35 32.63
C THR A 68 -7.84 -10.26 33.23
N LEU A 69 -7.29 -9.05 33.34
CA LEU A 69 -5.89 -8.76 33.68
C LEU A 69 -4.89 -9.40 32.71
N GLU A 70 -5.35 -9.84 31.55
CA GLU A 70 -4.48 -10.36 30.50
C GLU A 70 -3.57 -9.25 29.96
N GLU A 71 -2.32 -9.63 29.70
CA GLU A 71 -1.31 -8.72 29.18
C GLU A 71 -1.28 -8.80 27.65
N TYR A 72 -1.35 -7.63 27.03
CA TYR A 72 -1.25 -7.43 25.60
C TYR A 72 -0.08 -6.51 25.28
N HIS A 73 0.33 -6.53 24.03
CA HIS A 73 1.29 -5.61 23.47
C HIS A 73 0.68 -4.90 22.28
N GLY A 74 1.08 -3.65 22.04
CA GLY A 74 0.59 -2.85 20.92
C GLY A 74 1.63 -1.88 20.40
N LEU A 75 1.34 -1.28 19.25
CA LEU A 75 2.06 -0.08 18.81
C LEU A 75 1.76 1.08 19.75
N PRO A 76 2.72 1.98 19.99
CA PRO A 76 2.45 3.27 20.61
C PRO A 76 1.34 4.01 19.86
N LEU A 77 0.45 4.68 20.60
CA LEU A 77 -0.76 5.29 20.03
C LEU A 77 -0.45 6.20 18.84
N ASP A 78 0.54 7.09 18.96
CA ASP A 78 0.94 8.01 17.89
C ASP A 78 1.35 7.28 16.59
N LEU A 79 2.06 6.15 16.74
CA LEU A 79 2.49 5.33 15.60
C LEU A 79 1.34 4.50 15.05
N LEU A 80 0.45 4.01 15.90
CA LEU A 80 -0.75 3.29 15.49
C LEU A 80 -1.68 4.21 14.67
N GLU A 81 -1.91 5.45 15.14
CA GLU A 81 -2.69 6.46 14.42
C GLU A 81 -2.08 6.74 13.04
N GLU A 82 -0.77 7.00 12.99
CA GLU A 82 -0.05 7.25 11.74
C GLU A 82 -0.24 6.11 10.72
N VAL A 83 -0.07 4.87 11.19
CA VAL A 83 -0.18 3.66 10.36
C VAL A 83 -1.63 3.39 9.94
N ALA A 84 -2.60 3.55 10.86
CA ALA A 84 -4.01 3.37 10.58
C ALA A 84 -4.51 4.37 9.54
N HIS A 85 -4.16 5.64 9.69
CA HIS A 85 -4.51 6.68 8.75
C HIS A 85 -3.94 6.40 7.34
N ALA A 86 -2.68 6.00 7.25
CA ALA A 86 -2.09 5.60 5.97
C ALA A 86 -2.82 4.40 5.35
N ALA A 87 -3.07 3.37 6.15
CA ALA A 87 -3.69 2.14 5.68
C ALA A 87 -5.12 2.36 5.16
N VAL A 88 -5.93 3.13 5.90
CA VAL A 88 -7.30 3.48 5.50
C VAL A 88 -7.29 4.34 4.24
N ALA A 89 -6.44 5.36 4.17
CA ALA A 89 -6.36 6.23 3.00
C ALA A 89 -5.94 5.47 1.74
N VAL A 90 -4.95 4.59 1.85
CA VAL A 90 -4.49 3.74 0.75
C VAL A 90 -5.59 2.78 0.30
N GLN A 91 -6.31 2.13 1.22
CA GLN A 91 -7.40 1.21 0.87
C GLN A 91 -8.52 1.96 0.13
N GLN A 92 -8.93 3.13 0.61
CA GLN A 92 -9.96 3.96 -0.06
C GLN A 92 -9.56 4.36 -1.48
N ILE A 93 -8.29 4.72 -1.69
CA ILE A 93 -7.77 5.03 -3.04
C ILE A 93 -7.80 3.78 -3.92
N LEU A 94 -7.35 2.63 -3.42
CA LEU A 94 -7.39 1.37 -4.16
C LEU A 94 -8.81 1.00 -4.57
N ASP A 95 -9.77 1.10 -3.65
CA ASP A 95 -11.19 0.77 -3.90
C ASP A 95 -11.80 1.68 -4.97
N ALA A 96 -11.50 2.99 -4.92
CA ALA A 96 -11.93 3.95 -5.92
C ALA A 96 -11.34 3.60 -7.31
N LEU A 97 -10.04 3.31 -7.37
CA LEU A 97 -9.36 2.95 -8.62
C LEU A 97 -9.85 1.62 -9.20
N HIS A 98 -10.10 0.62 -8.35
CA HIS A 98 -10.64 -0.68 -8.79
C HIS A 98 -12.06 -0.55 -9.30
N SER A 99 -12.90 0.22 -8.60
CA SER A 99 -14.28 0.49 -9.02
C SER A 99 -14.29 1.22 -10.36
N PHE A 100 -13.44 2.24 -10.51
CA PHE A 100 -13.30 3.00 -11.75
C PHE A 100 -12.84 2.12 -12.93
N LEU A 101 -11.86 1.23 -12.70
CA LEU A 101 -11.34 0.31 -13.72
C LEU A 101 -12.22 -0.94 -13.93
N GLY A 102 -13.37 -1.05 -13.27
CA GLY A 102 -14.26 -2.21 -13.38
C GLY A 102 -13.64 -3.53 -12.89
N ARG A 103 -12.67 -3.48 -11.97
CA ARG A 103 -12.02 -4.68 -11.42
C ARG A 103 -12.93 -5.37 -10.41
N LYS A 104 -12.96 -6.70 -10.44
CA LYS A 104 -13.73 -7.49 -9.46
C LYS A 104 -13.07 -7.41 -8.08
N PRO A 105 -13.85 -7.19 -6.99
CA PRO A 105 -13.32 -7.13 -5.63
C PRO A 105 -12.54 -8.37 -5.21
N SER A 106 -12.91 -9.57 -5.71
CA SER A 106 -12.22 -10.83 -5.38
C SER A 106 -10.81 -10.95 -5.96
N THR A 107 -10.50 -10.17 -6.99
CA THR A 107 -9.18 -10.15 -7.66
C THR A 107 -8.40 -8.87 -7.38
N ALA A 108 -9.03 -7.91 -6.73
CA ALA A 108 -8.45 -6.64 -6.37
C ALA A 108 -7.39 -6.82 -5.27
N PHE A 109 -6.28 -6.08 -5.38
CA PHE A 109 -5.32 -5.98 -4.30
C PHE A 109 -5.97 -5.24 -3.12
N SER A 110 -6.11 -5.90 -1.97
CA SER A 110 -6.50 -5.26 -0.73
C SER A 110 -5.27 -5.04 0.14
N LEU A 111 -5.13 -3.88 0.78
CA LEU A 111 -4.03 -3.59 1.67
C LEU A 111 -4.17 -4.37 2.98
N ASP A 112 -5.30 -4.21 3.66
CA ASP A 112 -5.58 -4.85 4.95
C ASP A 112 -7.04 -5.34 4.98
N PRO A 113 -7.29 -6.58 4.48
CA PRO A 113 -8.63 -7.14 4.46
C PRO A 113 -9.23 -7.14 5.88
N ASN A 114 -10.41 -6.52 6.02
CA ASN A 114 -11.14 -6.41 7.29
C ASN A 114 -10.33 -5.77 8.43
N HIS A 115 -9.33 -4.93 8.12
CA HIS A 115 -8.47 -4.28 9.12
C HIS A 115 -7.72 -5.26 10.05
N SER A 116 -7.52 -6.49 9.59
CA SER A 116 -6.88 -7.56 10.37
C SER A 116 -5.47 -7.22 10.86
N PHE A 117 -4.64 -6.57 10.04
CA PHE A 117 -3.31 -6.15 10.45
C PHE A 117 -3.41 -5.04 11.51
N LEU A 118 -4.26 -4.03 11.28
CA LEU A 118 -4.43 -2.93 12.23
C LEU A 118 -4.93 -3.41 13.60
N TYR A 119 -5.93 -4.30 13.65
CA TYR A 119 -6.41 -4.86 14.91
C TYR A 119 -5.31 -5.63 15.67
N MET A 120 -4.50 -6.39 14.94
CA MET A 120 -3.38 -7.11 15.58
C MET A 120 -2.30 -6.15 16.08
N LEU A 121 -2.13 -4.99 15.44
CA LEU A 121 -1.15 -3.96 15.87
C LEU A 121 -1.61 -3.16 17.08
N GLU A 122 -2.92 -3.04 17.31
CA GLU A 122 -3.48 -2.41 18.50
C GLU A 122 -3.25 -3.27 19.74
N ALA A 123 -3.60 -4.56 19.67
CA ALA A 123 -3.47 -5.47 20.79
C ALA A 123 -3.17 -6.91 20.35
N CYS A 124 -2.00 -7.42 20.73
CA CYS A 124 -1.59 -8.80 20.49
C CYS A 124 -0.79 -9.34 21.67
N ARG A 125 -0.98 -10.62 22.00
CA ARG A 125 -0.28 -11.28 23.13
C ARG A 125 1.20 -11.54 22.84
N SER A 126 1.60 -11.54 21.58
CA SER A 126 2.94 -11.94 21.15
C SER A 126 3.66 -10.80 20.43
N ARG A 127 4.81 -10.37 20.98
CA ARG A 127 5.66 -9.37 20.34
C ARG A 127 6.24 -9.84 19.01
N SER A 128 6.49 -11.14 18.83
CA SER A 128 6.97 -11.66 17.54
C SER A 128 5.88 -11.60 16.48
N GLU A 129 4.63 -11.86 16.85
CA GLU A 129 3.48 -11.69 15.96
C GLU A 129 3.27 -10.23 15.59
N LEU A 130 3.33 -9.30 16.55
CA LEU A 130 3.27 -7.85 16.26
C LEU A 130 4.31 -7.42 15.22
N ARG A 131 5.56 -7.87 15.39
CA ARG A 131 6.62 -7.58 14.44
C ARG A 131 6.29 -8.13 13.05
N PHE A 132 5.73 -9.35 12.99
CA PHE A 132 5.31 -9.97 11.74
C PHE A 132 4.17 -9.18 11.07
N TYR A 133 3.12 -8.83 11.80
CA TYR A 133 2.00 -8.04 11.29
C TYR A 133 2.46 -6.66 10.82
N PHE A 134 3.33 -6.00 11.59
CA PHE A 134 3.82 -4.66 11.22
C PHE A 134 4.70 -4.70 9.97
N SER A 135 5.65 -5.63 9.91
CA SER A 135 6.51 -5.83 8.72
C SER A 135 5.69 -6.20 7.49
N SER A 136 4.65 -7.02 7.67
CA SER A 136 3.73 -7.39 6.59
C SER A 136 2.96 -6.18 6.07
N LEU A 137 2.45 -5.34 6.97
CA LEU A 137 1.73 -4.12 6.60
C LEU A 137 2.66 -3.12 5.89
N GLN A 138 3.89 -2.93 6.37
CA GLN A 138 4.92 -2.11 5.71
C GLN A 138 5.15 -2.55 4.25
N LEU A 139 5.38 -3.85 4.04
CA LEU A 139 5.58 -4.41 2.69
C LEU A 139 4.35 -4.19 1.80
N ARG A 140 3.15 -4.38 2.36
CA ARG A 140 1.89 -4.20 1.62
C ARG A 140 1.63 -2.73 1.28
N LEU A 141 1.95 -1.78 2.15
CA LEU A 141 1.86 -0.35 1.88
C LEU A 141 2.77 0.06 0.72
N VAL A 142 4.02 -0.43 0.70
CA VAL A 142 4.96 -0.17 -0.40
C VAL A 142 4.42 -0.73 -1.73
N ARG A 143 3.85 -1.95 -1.71
CA ARG A 143 3.22 -2.54 -2.90
C ARG A 143 1.97 -1.77 -3.34
N ALA A 144 1.15 -1.33 -2.39
CA ALA A 144 -0.03 -0.53 -2.66
C ALA A 144 0.32 0.77 -3.37
N ASN A 145 1.37 1.46 -2.92
CA ASN A 145 1.87 2.68 -3.57
C ASN A 145 2.23 2.42 -5.05
N LYS A 146 2.92 1.31 -5.34
CA LYS A 146 3.24 0.91 -6.73
C LYS A 146 1.97 0.60 -7.55
N HIS A 147 1.01 -0.10 -6.96
CA HIS A 147 -0.27 -0.40 -7.61
C HIS A 147 -1.05 0.87 -7.95
N ILE A 148 -1.15 1.82 -7.01
CA ILE A 148 -1.83 3.10 -7.22
C ILE A 148 -1.21 3.85 -8.41
N LEU A 149 0.13 3.98 -8.43
CA LEU A 149 0.85 4.63 -9.53
C LEU A 149 0.58 3.93 -10.88
N SER A 150 0.65 2.60 -10.90
CA SER A 150 0.37 1.80 -12.10
C SER A 150 -1.08 1.96 -12.61
N TYR A 151 -2.07 1.99 -11.71
CA TYR A 151 -3.47 2.21 -12.08
C TYR A 151 -3.72 3.61 -12.60
N LEU A 152 -3.18 4.63 -11.94
CA LEU A 152 -3.27 6.00 -12.42
C LEU A 152 -2.64 6.17 -13.80
N GLN A 153 -1.48 5.54 -14.04
CA GLN A 153 -0.85 5.54 -15.36
C GLN A 153 -1.72 4.83 -16.41
N SER A 154 -2.31 3.69 -16.05
CA SER A 154 -3.21 2.93 -16.93
C SER A 154 -4.44 3.78 -17.33
N ILE A 155 -5.02 4.50 -16.37
CA ILE A 155 -6.12 5.46 -16.63
C ILE A 155 -5.65 6.56 -17.57
N ARG A 156 -4.49 7.17 -17.31
CA ARG A 156 -3.96 8.21 -18.19
C ARG A 156 -3.80 7.72 -19.63
N THR A 157 -3.14 6.57 -19.82
CA THR A 157 -2.93 6.01 -21.17
C THR A 157 -4.26 5.68 -21.85
N LEU A 158 -5.26 5.19 -21.11
CA LEU A 158 -6.60 4.90 -21.64
C LEU A 158 -7.32 6.15 -22.20
N TYR A 159 -7.20 7.29 -21.53
CA TYR A 159 -7.96 8.51 -21.89
C TYR A 159 -7.19 9.52 -22.73
N THR A 160 -5.85 9.51 -22.66
CA THR A 160 -5.00 10.46 -23.40
C THR A 160 -4.33 9.82 -24.62
N GLY A 161 -4.21 8.49 -24.65
CA GLY A 161 -3.42 7.78 -25.66
C GLY A 161 -1.90 7.97 -25.52
N GLU A 162 -1.44 8.68 -24.49
CA GLU A 162 -0.02 8.89 -24.23
C GLU A 162 0.60 7.65 -23.57
N GLU A 163 1.65 7.10 -24.19
CA GLU A 163 2.45 6.04 -23.59
C GLU A 163 3.24 6.56 -22.37
N PRO A 164 3.56 5.68 -21.40
CA PRO A 164 4.31 6.07 -20.21
C PRO A 164 5.67 6.65 -20.60
N SER A 165 6.05 7.79 -20.02
CA SER A 165 7.45 8.22 -20.06
C SER A 165 8.32 7.15 -19.36
N GLU A 166 9.41 6.72 -19.98
CA GLU A 166 10.30 5.61 -19.59
C GLU A 166 10.77 5.61 -18.11
N TYR A 167 10.61 6.72 -17.39
CA TYR A 167 10.94 6.91 -15.98
C TYR A 167 10.21 5.99 -14.98
N LEU A 168 9.19 5.24 -15.40
CA LEU A 168 8.43 4.30 -14.55
C LEU A 168 8.52 2.84 -15.01
N SER A 169 9.36 2.51 -16.01
CA SER A 169 9.51 1.15 -16.56
C SER A 169 10.04 0.09 -15.57
N SER A 170 10.51 0.51 -14.39
CA SER A 170 10.89 -0.40 -13.29
C SER A 170 9.69 -1.06 -12.57
N VAL A 171 8.45 -0.72 -12.92
CA VAL A 171 7.26 -1.09 -12.14
C VAL A 171 6.73 -2.51 -12.43
N ASP A 172 7.16 -3.16 -13.53
CA ASP A 172 6.76 -4.53 -13.87
C ASP A 172 7.71 -5.65 -13.37
N SER A 173 8.83 -5.32 -12.71
CA SER A 173 9.70 -6.34 -12.09
C SER A 173 9.15 -6.83 -10.75
N THR A 174 7.99 -7.48 -10.75
CA THR A 174 7.70 -8.52 -9.76
C THR A 174 7.10 -9.80 -10.34
N ILE A 175 6.92 -9.91 -11.66
CA ILE A 175 6.44 -11.16 -12.28
C ILE A 175 7.11 -11.38 -13.65
N SER A 176 8.35 -11.91 -13.67
CA SER A 176 8.75 -13.05 -14.53
C SER A 176 10.25 -13.38 -14.55
N GLU A 177 11.18 -12.45 -14.30
CA GLU A 177 12.61 -12.78 -14.49
C GLU A 177 13.22 -13.60 -13.33
N VAL A 178 12.79 -13.40 -12.08
CA VAL A 178 13.33 -14.16 -10.94
C VAL A 178 12.83 -15.61 -10.91
N ARG A 179 11.67 -15.90 -11.51
CA ARG A 179 11.14 -17.28 -11.61
C ARG A 179 11.71 -18.07 -12.77
N GLU A 180 12.34 -17.43 -13.75
CA GLU A 180 12.94 -18.16 -14.86
C GLU A 180 14.26 -18.85 -14.48
N VAL A 181 14.92 -18.36 -13.42
CA VAL A 181 16.20 -18.89 -12.92
C VAL A 181 16.04 -19.80 -11.69
N PHE A 182 14.95 -19.67 -10.92
CA PHE A 182 14.77 -20.38 -9.64
C PHE A 182 13.55 -21.29 -9.63
N GLY A 183 13.76 -22.55 -9.24
CA GLY A 183 12.70 -23.58 -9.19
C GLY A 183 13.01 -24.87 -9.97
N LYS A 184 14.23 -25.01 -10.50
CA LYS A 184 14.68 -26.26 -11.16
C LYS A 184 15.44 -27.20 -10.22
N GLU A 185 15.85 -26.73 -9.03
CA GLU A 185 16.57 -27.56 -8.04
C GLU A 185 15.83 -27.66 -6.70
N PRO A 186 16.16 -28.69 -5.88
CA PRO A 186 15.54 -28.88 -4.58
C PRO A 186 15.72 -27.67 -3.66
N PRO A 187 14.74 -27.36 -2.77
CA PRO A 187 14.71 -26.16 -1.94
C PRO A 187 16.00 -25.88 -1.15
N THR A 188 16.71 -26.92 -0.74
CA THR A 188 17.96 -26.85 0.03
C THR A 188 19.13 -26.28 -0.76
N LYS A 189 19.21 -26.53 -2.08
CA LYS A 189 20.28 -25.97 -2.93
C LYS A 189 20.05 -24.50 -3.27
N GLU A 190 18.79 -24.10 -3.44
CA GLU A 190 18.44 -22.70 -3.72
C GLU A 190 18.72 -21.80 -2.50
N LEU A 191 18.48 -22.32 -1.29
CA LEU A 191 18.86 -21.69 -0.02
C LEU A 191 20.38 -21.51 0.09
N TYR A 192 21.17 -22.51 -0.30
CA TYR A 192 22.63 -22.44 -0.27
C TYR A 192 23.19 -21.39 -1.24
N ARG A 193 22.57 -21.22 -2.41
CA ARG A 193 22.94 -20.15 -3.36
C ARG A 193 22.65 -18.76 -2.82
N LEU A 194 21.56 -18.59 -2.08
CA LEU A 194 21.23 -17.32 -1.45
C LEU A 194 22.21 -16.96 -0.33
N MET A 195 22.73 -17.96 0.40
CA MET A 195 23.70 -17.74 1.49
C MET A 195 25.14 -17.47 1.02
N VAL A 196 25.48 -17.78 -0.23
CA VAL A 196 26.85 -17.63 -0.78
C VAL A 196 27.05 -16.29 -1.52
N ARG A 197 26.00 -15.47 -1.67
CA ARG A 197 26.14 -14.12 -2.23
C ARG A 197 26.89 -13.20 -1.27
N LYS A 198 27.91 -12.51 -1.78
CA LYS A 198 28.76 -11.57 -1.04
C LYS A 198 28.12 -10.21 -0.72
N ASP A 199 26.86 -10.00 -1.09
CA ASP A 199 26.16 -8.72 -0.93
C ASP A 199 25.11 -8.76 0.20
N TYR A 200 25.38 -9.56 1.24
CA TYR A 200 24.80 -9.42 2.58
C TYR A 200 25.92 -9.44 3.62
#